data_AF-A0AAV8ATE4-F1
#
_entry.id   AF-A0AAV8ATE4-F1
#
_cell.length_a   1.000
_cell.length_b   1.000
_cell.length_c   1.000
_cell.angle_alpha   90.00
_cell.angle_beta   90.00
_cell.angle_gamma   90.00
#
_symmetry.space_group_name_H-M   'P 1'
#
loop_
_entity.id
_entity.type
_entity.pdbx_description
1 polymer ?
#
loop_
_entity_poly.entity_id
_entity_poly.type
_entity_poly.pdbx_seq_one_letter_code
_entity_poly.pdbx_strand_id
1 'polypeptide(L)'
;MSPQTETKASVGFKAGVKDYKLTYYTPEYETKDTDILAAFRVTPQPGVPPEEAGAAVAAESSTGNVFGFKALRALRLEDLRIPPAYSKTFQGPPHGIQSERDKLNKYGRPLLGCTIKPKLGLSAKNYGRACYECLRGGLDFTKDDENVNSQPFMRWRDRFLFCAEAIYKSQAETGEIKGHYLNATAATSEEMIKRAVFARELGVPIIMHDYLTGGFTANTSLAFYCRDNGLLLHIHRAMHAVIDRQKNHGMHFRVLAKALRMSGGDHVHAGTVVGKLEGERELTLGFVDLLRDDYIEKDRSRGIFFTQDWVSMPGVIPVASGGIHVWHMACFDRNLWR
;
A
#
# COMPACT_ATOMS: atom_id res chain seq x y z
N MET A 1 -2.00 -36.66 -41.73
CA MET A 1 -0.52 -36.72 -41.69
C MET A 1 -0.10 -36.35 -40.28
N SER A 2 0.34 -37.33 -39.49
CA SER A 2 0.94 -37.09 -38.18
C SER A 2 2.31 -36.42 -38.40
N PRO A 3 2.68 -35.34 -37.70
CA PRO A 3 4.04 -34.84 -37.76
C PRO A 3 4.94 -35.88 -37.07
N GLN A 4 5.68 -36.65 -37.87
CA GLN A 4 6.76 -37.49 -37.36
C GLN A 4 7.80 -36.57 -36.74
N THR A 5 7.92 -36.63 -35.42
CA THR A 5 8.97 -35.92 -34.69
C THR A 5 10.14 -36.89 -34.54
N GLU A 6 10.91 -37.09 -35.60
CA GLU A 6 12.25 -37.65 -35.43
C GLU A 6 13.22 -36.53 -35.05
N THR A 7 13.90 -36.67 -33.91
CA THR A 7 15.18 -35.98 -33.71
C THR A 7 16.18 -36.88 -32.98
N LYS A 8 17.07 -37.50 -33.75
CA LYS A 8 18.42 -37.79 -33.25
C LYS A 8 19.23 -36.49 -33.27
N ALA A 9 19.58 -35.97 -32.10
CA ALA A 9 20.84 -35.26 -31.85
C ALA A 9 20.95 -34.87 -30.36
N SER A 10 22.18 -35.00 -29.89
CA SER A 10 22.80 -34.70 -28.60
C SER A 10 22.66 -33.24 -28.13
N VAL A 11 22.75 -33.05 -26.81
CA VAL A 11 23.03 -31.83 -26.02
C VAL A 11 23.02 -30.50 -26.80
N GLY A 12 21.94 -29.72 -26.69
CA GLY A 12 21.78 -28.39 -27.28
C GLY A 12 20.31 -27.93 -27.40
N PHE A 13 20.08 -26.61 -27.47
CA PHE A 13 18.75 -25.99 -27.63
C PHE A 13 18.08 -26.48 -28.93
N LYS A 14 16.88 -27.06 -28.82
CA LYS A 14 16.04 -27.43 -29.97
C LYS A 14 14.93 -26.39 -30.18
N ALA A 15 14.89 -25.77 -31.36
CA ALA A 15 13.83 -24.84 -31.74
C ALA A 15 12.45 -25.53 -31.83
N GLY A 16 11.37 -24.73 -31.73
CA GLY A 16 9.97 -25.19 -31.75
C GLY A 16 9.21 -24.84 -30.47
N VAL A 17 7.88 -24.91 -30.55
CA VAL A 17 6.99 -24.72 -29.37
C VAL A 17 7.04 -25.98 -28.52
N LYS A 18 7.17 -25.81 -27.20
CA LYS A 18 7.22 -26.90 -26.22
C LYS A 18 6.39 -26.53 -25.00
N ASP A 19 5.88 -27.54 -24.33
CA ASP A 19 5.19 -27.39 -23.04
C ASP A 19 6.12 -26.74 -22.00
N TYR A 20 5.60 -25.78 -21.24
CA TYR A 20 6.35 -25.07 -20.21
C TYR A 20 6.79 -26.00 -19.09
N LYS A 21 5.97 -27.02 -18.74
CA LYS A 21 6.29 -27.97 -17.67
C LYS A 21 7.60 -28.74 -17.88
N LEU A 22 8.08 -28.87 -19.12
CA LEU A 22 9.32 -29.58 -19.42
C LEU A 22 10.56 -28.87 -18.84
N THR A 23 10.46 -27.56 -18.59
CA THR A 23 11.58 -26.74 -18.12
C THR A 23 11.27 -26.04 -16.80
N TYR A 24 10.03 -25.61 -16.60
CA TYR A 24 9.64 -24.72 -15.49
C TYR A 24 8.81 -25.41 -14.40
N TYR A 25 8.58 -26.73 -14.52
CA TYR A 25 7.97 -27.54 -13.46
C TYR A 25 9.02 -28.43 -12.79
N THR A 26 9.57 -27.94 -11.69
CA THR A 26 10.61 -28.62 -10.90
C THR A 26 10.10 -28.86 -9.48
N PRO A 27 9.26 -29.89 -9.24
CA PRO A 27 8.65 -30.13 -7.93
C PRO A 27 9.66 -30.46 -6.82
N GLU A 28 10.84 -30.96 -7.20
CA GLU A 28 11.95 -31.28 -6.28
C GLU A 28 12.88 -30.07 -6.01
N TYR A 29 12.53 -28.88 -6.46
CA TYR A 29 13.36 -27.70 -6.22
C TYR A 29 13.34 -27.30 -4.74
N GLU A 30 14.51 -27.32 -4.12
CA GLU A 30 14.70 -26.80 -2.76
C GLU A 30 14.83 -25.27 -2.81
N THR A 31 13.86 -24.58 -2.19
CA THR A 31 13.85 -23.12 -2.12
C THR A 31 15.05 -22.59 -1.35
N LYS A 32 15.71 -21.57 -1.89
CA LYS A 32 16.82 -20.89 -1.21
C LYS A 32 16.31 -19.70 -0.41
N ASP A 33 17.09 -19.29 0.59
CA ASP A 33 16.76 -18.11 1.38
C ASP A 33 16.83 -16.79 0.61
N THR A 34 17.48 -16.80 -0.55
CA THR A 34 17.58 -15.67 -1.47
C THR A 34 16.43 -15.60 -2.48
N ASP A 35 15.58 -16.62 -2.54
CA ASP A 35 14.52 -16.68 -3.56
C ASP A 35 13.35 -15.76 -3.18
N ILE A 36 12.79 -15.08 -4.18
CA ILE A 36 11.45 -14.49 -4.09
C ILE A 36 10.45 -15.60 -4.35
N LEU A 37 9.55 -15.84 -3.41
CA LEU A 37 8.49 -16.85 -3.56
C LEU A 37 7.17 -16.17 -3.86
N ALA A 38 6.37 -16.71 -4.77
CA ALA A 38 5.05 -16.19 -5.11
C ALA A 38 3.98 -17.26 -4.97
N ALA A 39 2.90 -16.93 -4.26
CA ALA A 39 1.72 -17.79 -4.16
C ALA A 39 0.66 -17.29 -5.14
N PHE A 40 0.38 -18.08 -6.18
CA PHE A 40 -0.68 -17.81 -7.14
C PHE A 40 -1.88 -18.73 -6.92
N ARG A 41 -3.09 -18.15 -6.99
CA ARG A 41 -4.32 -18.90 -7.24
C ARG A 41 -4.56 -18.90 -8.75
N VAL A 42 -4.44 -20.08 -9.36
CA VAL A 42 -4.53 -20.27 -10.81
C VAL A 42 -5.86 -20.94 -11.15
N THR A 43 -6.58 -20.40 -12.12
CA THR A 43 -7.76 -21.04 -12.72
C THR A 43 -7.48 -21.29 -14.21
N PRO A 44 -7.06 -22.50 -14.60
CA PRO A 44 -6.79 -22.85 -15.99
C PRO A 44 -8.07 -22.82 -16.85
N GLN A 45 -7.90 -22.70 -18.17
CA GLN A 45 -8.99 -22.98 -19.11
C GLN A 45 -9.32 -24.49 -19.13
N PRO A 46 -10.55 -24.88 -19.53
CA PRO A 46 -10.89 -26.30 -19.73
C PRO A 46 -9.88 -26.99 -20.68
N GLY A 47 -9.38 -28.15 -20.26
CA GLY A 47 -8.40 -28.93 -21.03
C GLY A 47 -6.93 -28.54 -20.81
N VAL A 48 -6.62 -27.47 -20.07
CA VAL A 48 -5.25 -27.12 -19.69
C VAL A 48 -4.86 -27.83 -18.37
N PRO A 49 -3.83 -28.68 -18.34
CA PRO A 49 -3.38 -29.34 -17.11
C PRO A 49 -2.90 -28.33 -16.05
N PRO A 50 -3.17 -28.56 -14.75
CA PRO A 50 -2.74 -27.65 -13.68
C PRO A 50 -1.23 -27.42 -13.62
N GLU A 51 -0.42 -28.46 -13.84
CA GLU A 51 1.04 -28.37 -13.81
C GLU A 51 1.55 -27.51 -14.96
N GLU A 52 0.94 -27.63 -16.13
CA GLU A 52 1.26 -26.81 -17.30
C GLU A 52 0.87 -25.34 -17.08
N ALA A 53 -0.31 -25.09 -16.51
CA ALA A 53 -0.74 -23.75 -16.15
C ALA A 53 0.19 -23.10 -15.10
N GLY A 54 0.60 -23.86 -14.08
CA GLY A 54 1.57 -23.42 -13.08
C GLY A 54 2.95 -23.13 -13.68
N ALA A 55 3.44 -24.02 -14.54
CA ALA A 55 4.72 -23.84 -15.24
C ALA A 55 4.70 -22.65 -16.20
N ALA A 56 3.58 -22.41 -16.90
CA ALA A 56 3.41 -21.24 -17.75
C ALA A 56 3.45 -19.94 -16.94
N VAL A 57 2.82 -19.90 -15.76
CA VAL A 57 2.93 -18.76 -14.84
C VAL A 57 4.38 -18.57 -14.37
N ALA A 58 5.06 -19.64 -13.98
CA ALA A 58 6.47 -19.56 -13.54
C ALA A 58 7.39 -19.03 -14.66
N ALA A 59 7.27 -19.59 -15.87
CA ALA A 59 8.02 -19.17 -17.04
C ALA A 59 7.73 -17.70 -17.37
N GLU A 60 6.49 -17.37 -17.66
CA GLU A 60 6.11 -16.05 -18.15
C GLU A 60 6.14 -14.98 -17.06
N SER A 61 6.24 -15.29 -15.76
CA SER A 61 6.52 -14.25 -14.74
C SER A 61 8.02 -14.02 -14.52
N SER A 62 8.86 -14.96 -14.93
CA SER A 62 10.32 -14.81 -14.92
C SER A 62 10.84 -14.18 -16.22
N THR A 63 10.16 -14.43 -17.35
CA THR A 63 10.62 -14.00 -18.68
C THR A 63 9.58 -13.24 -19.54
N GLY A 64 8.35 -12.98 -19.05
CA GLY A 64 7.26 -12.41 -19.87
C GLY A 64 6.10 -11.75 -19.09
N ASN A 65 4.84 -12.04 -19.46
CA ASN A 65 3.62 -11.49 -18.82
C ASN A 65 2.55 -12.57 -18.50
N VAL A 66 1.93 -12.55 -17.30
CA VAL A 66 1.07 -13.67 -16.83
C VAL A 66 -0.43 -13.40 -16.69
N PHE A 67 -0.88 -12.18 -16.37
CA PHE A 67 -2.30 -11.95 -16.06
C PHE A 67 -3.22 -11.89 -17.29
N GLY A 68 -2.66 -11.62 -18.47
CA GLY A 68 -3.37 -11.63 -19.75
C GLY A 68 -3.24 -12.94 -20.54
N PHE A 69 -2.71 -13.99 -19.92
CA PHE A 69 -2.36 -15.22 -20.62
C PHE A 69 -3.61 -16.04 -20.99
N LYS A 70 -3.84 -16.27 -22.29
CA LYS A 70 -5.09 -16.86 -22.81
C LYS A 70 -5.40 -18.27 -22.27
N ALA A 71 -4.37 -19.03 -21.89
CA ALA A 71 -4.53 -20.36 -21.31
C ALA A 71 -5.08 -20.34 -19.88
N LEU A 72 -5.13 -19.17 -19.24
CA LEU A 72 -5.67 -18.98 -17.90
C LEU A 72 -7.01 -18.25 -17.97
N ARG A 73 -8.04 -18.80 -17.31
CA ARG A 73 -9.33 -18.13 -17.16
C ARG A 73 -9.26 -17.02 -16.12
N ALA A 74 -8.52 -17.26 -15.04
CA ALA A 74 -8.24 -16.27 -14.01
C ALA A 74 -6.92 -16.57 -13.30
N LEU A 75 -6.25 -15.53 -12.82
CA LEU A 75 -5.02 -15.60 -12.05
C LEU A 75 -5.09 -14.59 -10.92
N ARG A 76 -4.72 -14.99 -9.70
CA ARG A 76 -4.63 -14.08 -8.56
C ARG A 76 -3.32 -14.26 -7.82
N LEU A 77 -2.57 -13.18 -7.63
CA LEU A 77 -1.38 -13.17 -6.78
C LEU A 77 -1.83 -12.99 -5.32
N GLU A 78 -1.66 -14.04 -4.52
CA GLU A 78 -2.13 -14.07 -3.13
C GLU A 78 -1.06 -13.57 -2.15
N ASP A 79 0.22 -13.94 -2.33
CA ASP A 79 1.29 -13.54 -1.42
C ASP A 79 2.67 -13.59 -2.09
N LEU A 80 3.61 -12.83 -1.54
CA LEU A 80 5.02 -12.82 -1.93
C LEU A 80 5.91 -13.00 -0.69
N ARG A 81 6.90 -13.89 -0.73
CA ARG A 81 8.01 -13.90 0.23
C ARG A 81 9.13 -13.03 -0.31
N ILE A 82 9.41 -11.92 0.36
CA ILE A 82 10.54 -11.04 0.02
C ILE A 82 11.75 -11.52 0.84
N PRO A 83 12.84 -11.97 0.19
CA PRO A 83 14.01 -12.46 0.92
C PRO A 83 14.76 -11.32 1.62
N PRO A 84 15.43 -11.58 2.76
CA PRO A 84 16.20 -10.58 3.51
C PRO A 84 17.15 -9.74 2.65
N ALA A 85 17.87 -10.38 1.72
CA ALA A 85 18.82 -9.72 0.84
C ALA A 85 18.15 -8.67 -0.07
N TYR A 86 16.92 -8.92 -0.53
CA TYR A 86 16.17 -7.97 -1.34
C TYR A 86 15.49 -6.91 -0.48
N SER A 87 14.92 -7.27 0.69
CA SER A 87 14.35 -6.29 1.63
C SER A 87 15.35 -5.19 2.00
N LYS A 88 16.64 -5.54 2.19
CA LYS A 88 17.71 -4.59 2.52
C LYS A 88 18.07 -3.60 1.41
N THR A 89 17.61 -3.79 0.17
CA THR A 89 17.82 -2.81 -0.90
C THR A 89 16.81 -1.66 -0.87
N PHE A 90 15.78 -1.75 -0.03
CA PHE A 90 14.75 -0.74 0.11
C PHE A 90 14.95 0.07 1.39
N GLN A 91 14.63 1.36 1.33
CA GLN A 91 14.67 2.23 2.51
C GLN A 91 13.47 2.02 3.45
N GLY A 92 12.34 1.55 2.91
CA GLY A 92 11.11 1.43 3.67
C GLY A 92 10.43 2.78 3.97
N PRO A 93 9.57 2.85 5.00
CA PRO A 93 8.88 4.07 5.42
C PRO A 93 9.82 5.22 5.78
N PRO A 94 9.51 6.49 5.43
CA PRO A 94 10.34 7.64 5.75
C PRO A 94 10.76 7.73 7.22
N HIS A 95 9.81 7.49 8.13
CA HIS A 95 9.96 7.62 9.57
C HIS A 95 9.44 6.41 10.33
N GLY A 96 8.33 5.82 9.88
CA GLY A 96 7.69 4.67 10.50
C GLY A 96 7.05 4.95 11.87
N ILE A 97 6.46 3.91 12.46
CA ILE A 97 5.58 4.00 13.63
C ILE A 97 6.23 4.73 14.82
N GLN A 98 7.42 4.29 15.25
CA GLN A 98 8.05 4.82 16.46
C GLN A 98 8.44 6.29 16.30
N SER A 99 9.13 6.65 15.22
CA SER A 99 9.58 8.02 14.97
C SER A 99 8.41 8.98 14.84
N GLU A 100 7.30 8.56 14.24
CA GLU A 100 6.10 9.38 14.19
C GLU A 100 5.51 9.64 15.57
N ARG A 101 5.40 8.62 16.42
CA ARG A 101 4.91 8.79 17.79
C ARG A 101 5.79 9.76 18.59
N ASP A 102 7.11 9.67 18.40
CA ASP A 102 8.08 10.57 19.02
C ASP A 102 7.91 12.02 18.52
N LYS A 103 7.77 12.20 17.20
CA LYS A 103 7.52 13.52 16.58
C LYS A 103 6.22 14.16 17.07
N LEU A 104 5.18 13.37 17.31
CA LEU A 104 3.87 13.87 17.72
C LEU A 104 3.70 13.96 19.25
N ASN A 105 4.61 13.37 20.02
CA ASN A 105 4.50 13.16 21.46
C ASN A 105 3.17 12.50 21.87
N LYS A 106 2.79 11.41 21.17
CA LYS A 106 1.51 10.70 21.36
C LYS A 106 1.70 9.19 21.46
N TYR A 107 1.48 8.66 22.65
CA TYR A 107 1.72 7.25 23.00
C TYR A 107 0.52 6.59 23.66
N GLY A 108 0.51 5.25 23.69
CA GLY A 108 -0.47 4.46 24.43
C GLY A 108 -1.89 4.43 23.86
N ARG A 109 -2.15 5.16 22.76
CA ARG A 109 -3.44 5.22 22.08
C ARG A 109 -3.32 5.28 20.55
N PRO A 110 -4.38 4.86 19.82
CA PRO A 110 -4.53 5.17 18.41
C PRO A 110 -4.54 6.67 18.14
N LEU A 111 -4.07 7.06 16.96
CA LEU A 111 -4.19 8.42 16.43
C LEU A 111 -5.58 8.60 15.82
N LEU A 112 -6.26 9.69 16.17
CA LEU A 112 -7.60 10.01 15.69
C LEU A 112 -7.52 11.00 14.54
N GLY A 113 -8.25 10.73 13.46
CA GLY A 113 -8.38 11.70 12.39
C GLY A 113 -9.65 11.59 11.57
N CYS A 114 -9.88 12.60 10.74
CA CYS A 114 -11.04 12.64 9.85
C CYS A 114 -10.70 13.23 8.47
N THR A 115 -11.40 12.74 7.45
CA THR A 115 -11.40 13.37 6.12
C THR A 115 -12.37 14.53 6.12
N ILE A 116 -11.95 15.71 5.64
CA ILE A 116 -12.84 16.86 5.52
C ILE A 116 -13.94 16.57 4.48
N LYS A 117 -15.17 17.01 4.77
CA LYS A 117 -16.36 16.79 3.95
C LYS A 117 -17.09 18.11 3.65
N PRO A 118 -17.85 18.20 2.54
CA PRO A 118 -18.04 17.20 1.46
C PRO A 118 -16.72 16.91 0.71
N LYS A 119 -16.68 15.81 -0.08
CA LYS A 119 -15.43 15.43 -0.79
C LYS A 119 -14.87 16.58 -1.62
N LEU A 120 -15.72 17.26 -2.38
CA LEU A 120 -15.36 18.34 -3.30
C LEU A 120 -16.33 19.52 -3.12
N GLY A 121 -15.91 20.72 -3.56
CA GLY A 121 -16.76 21.91 -3.66
C GLY A 121 -16.61 22.94 -2.54
N LEU A 122 -15.87 22.65 -1.47
CA LEU A 122 -15.51 23.66 -0.48
C LEU A 122 -14.46 24.63 -1.04
N SER A 123 -14.60 25.91 -0.70
CA SER A 123 -13.53 26.90 -0.89
C SER A 123 -12.40 26.68 0.11
N ALA A 124 -11.19 27.15 -0.21
CA ALA A 124 -10.01 27.00 0.64
C ALA A 124 -10.22 27.52 2.08
N LYS A 125 -10.86 28.68 2.23
CA LYS A 125 -11.18 29.28 3.53
C LYS A 125 -12.13 28.40 4.36
N ASN A 126 -13.18 27.87 3.74
CA ASN A 126 -14.12 26.99 4.43
C ASN A 126 -13.48 25.63 4.76
N TYR A 127 -12.55 25.17 3.92
CA TYR A 127 -11.74 23.98 4.18
C TYR A 127 -10.87 24.15 5.42
N GLY A 128 -10.15 25.28 5.52
CA GLY A 128 -9.35 25.63 6.70
C GLY A 128 -10.20 25.76 7.96
N ARG A 129 -11.40 26.34 7.87
CA ARG A 129 -12.33 26.39 9.00
C ARG A 129 -12.73 24.99 9.47
N ALA A 130 -13.12 24.09 8.57
CA ALA A 130 -13.47 22.72 8.93
C ALA A 130 -12.28 21.97 9.55
N CYS A 131 -11.07 22.15 9.00
CA CYS A 131 -9.83 21.63 9.56
C CYS A 131 -9.63 22.11 11.01
N TYR A 132 -9.77 23.42 11.25
CA TYR A 132 -9.61 24.02 12.57
C TYR A 132 -10.59 23.45 13.59
N GLU A 133 -11.90 23.42 13.30
CA GLU A 133 -12.91 22.94 14.24
C GLU A 133 -12.66 21.46 14.63
N CYS A 134 -12.30 20.62 13.66
CA CYS A 134 -12.00 19.22 13.90
C CYS A 134 -10.74 19.01 14.77
N LEU A 135 -9.66 19.75 14.48
CA LEU A 135 -8.41 19.66 15.25
C LEU A 135 -8.58 20.22 16.67
N ARG A 136 -9.23 21.39 16.79
CA ARG A 136 -9.50 22.03 18.06
C ARG A 136 -10.43 21.19 18.96
N GLY A 137 -11.35 20.45 18.34
CA GLY A 137 -12.27 19.53 19.00
C GLY A 137 -11.63 18.23 19.53
N GLY A 138 -10.34 17.99 19.27
CA GLY A 138 -9.58 16.89 19.88
C GLY A 138 -9.03 15.84 18.91
N LEU A 139 -9.23 15.98 17.59
CA LEU A 139 -8.55 15.10 16.64
C LEU A 139 -7.04 15.40 16.60
N ASP A 140 -6.24 14.38 16.30
CA ASP A 140 -4.80 14.55 16.07
C ASP A 140 -4.55 15.09 14.67
N PHE A 141 -5.32 14.56 13.73
CA PHE A 141 -5.19 14.83 12.32
C PHE A 141 -6.51 15.11 11.63
N THR A 142 -6.44 15.92 10.59
CA THR A 142 -7.45 15.94 9.52
C THR A 142 -6.78 15.59 8.21
N LYS A 143 -7.53 15.34 7.14
CA LYS A 143 -6.94 15.07 5.83
C LYS A 143 -7.74 15.62 4.68
N ASP A 144 -7.00 15.94 3.62
CA ASP A 144 -7.57 16.09 2.29
C ASP A 144 -8.33 14.82 1.90
N ASP A 145 -9.38 14.95 1.12
CA ASP A 145 -9.98 13.80 0.46
C ASP A 145 -9.08 13.34 -0.71
N GLU A 146 -9.07 12.05 -1.08
CA GLU A 146 -8.12 11.56 -2.09
C GLU A 146 -8.26 12.27 -3.43
N ASN A 147 -9.49 12.69 -3.78
CA ASN A 147 -9.73 13.43 -5.02
C ASN A 147 -9.66 14.95 -4.86
N VAL A 148 -9.21 15.48 -3.71
CA VAL A 148 -8.91 16.92 -3.52
C VAL A 148 -7.46 17.15 -3.89
N ASN A 149 -7.21 17.75 -5.06
CA ASN A 149 -5.87 18.04 -5.56
C ASN A 149 -5.73 19.55 -5.78
N SER A 150 -6.12 20.04 -6.97
CA SER A 150 -6.10 21.47 -7.31
C SER A 150 -7.16 21.81 -8.37
N GLN A 151 -8.40 21.93 -7.92
CA GLN A 151 -9.57 22.16 -8.77
C GLN A 151 -9.89 23.66 -8.94
N PRO A 152 -10.73 24.03 -9.92
CA PRO A 152 -11.17 25.42 -10.09
C PRO A 152 -11.81 26.05 -8.83
N PHE A 153 -12.54 25.26 -8.03
CA PHE A 153 -13.19 25.75 -6.81
C PHE A 153 -12.23 25.93 -5.62
N MET A 154 -11.03 25.32 -5.67
CA MET A 154 -10.04 25.36 -4.60
C MET A 154 -8.66 24.99 -5.12
N ARG A 155 -7.81 25.99 -5.37
CA ARG A 155 -6.41 25.77 -5.74
C ARG A 155 -5.61 25.30 -4.54
N TRP A 156 -4.62 24.45 -4.80
CA TRP A 156 -3.90 23.75 -3.74
C TRP A 156 -3.13 24.69 -2.80
N ARG A 157 -2.52 25.76 -3.32
CA ARG A 157 -1.76 26.73 -2.51
C ARG A 157 -2.63 27.40 -1.46
N ASP A 158 -3.80 27.89 -1.87
CA ASP A 158 -4.74 28.55 -0.96
C ASP A 158 -5.19 27.57 0.13
N ARG A 159 -5.51 26.32 -0.25
CA ARG A 159 -5.89 25.28 0.70
C ARG A 159 -4.77 25.00 1.72
N PHE A 160 -3.54 24.86 1.25
CA PHE A 160 -2.39 24.59 2.12
C PHE A 160 -2.18 25.72 3.14
N LEU A 161 -2.28 26.98 2.70
CA LEU A 161 -2.16 28.14 3.59
C LEU A 161 -3.24 28.16 4.68
N PHE A 162 -4.52 28.03 4.30
CA PHE A 162 -5.62 28.04 5.28
C PHE A 162 -5.59 26.81 6.21
N CYS A 163 -5.12 25.65 5.73
CA CYS A 163 -4.94 24.48 6.59
C CYS A 163 -3.76 24.65 7.54
N ALA A 164 -2.64 25.24 7.11
CA ALA A 164 -1.52 25.54 7.98
C ALA A 164 -1.91 26.52 9.11
N GLU A 165 -2.67 27.57 8.78
CA GLU A 165 -3.24 28.48 9.77
C GLU A 165 -4.10 27.72 10.79
N ALA A 166 -4.99 26.83 10.33
CA ALA A 166 -5.84 26.00 11.19
C ALA A 166 -5.04 25.06 12.10
N ILE A 167 -3.98 24.42 11.59
CA ILE A 167 -3.08 23.56 12.36
C ILE A 167 -2.45 24.36 13.49
N TYR A 168 -1.76 25.46 13.19
CA TYR A 168 -1.02 26.20 14.21
C TYR A 168 -1.92 26.90 15.21
N LYS A 169 -3.08 27.41 14.77
CA LYS A 169 -4.05 27.99 15.69
C LYS A 169 -4.60 26.94 16.66
N SER A 170 -5.02 25.78 16.17
CA SER A 170 -5.53 24.70 17.04
C SER A 170 -4.45 24.14 17.97
N GLN A 171 -3.20 24.03 17.49
CA GLN A 171 -2.04 23.64 18.32
C GLN A 171 -1.77 24.65 19.44
N ALA A 172 -1.79 25.95 19.14
CA ALA A 172 -1.59 27.00 20.15
C ALA A 172 -2.68 26.98 21.23
N GLU A 173 -3.92 26.69 20.87
CA GLU A 173 -5.05 26.65 21.82
C GLU A 173 -5.17 25.34 22.61
N THR A 174 -4.63 24.22 22.10
CA THR A 174 -4.72 22.89 22.74
C THR A 174 -3.44 22.47 23.45
N GLY A 175 -2.28 23.04 23.05
CA GLY A 175 -0.98 22.59 23.52
C GLY A 175 -0.53 21.25 22.92
N GLU A 176 -1.26 20.68 21.97
CA GLU A 176 -0.94 19.41 21.32
C GLU A 176 -0.43 19.61 19.90
N ILE A 177 0.50 18.77 19.46
CA ILE A 177 0.91 18.74 18.04
C ILE A 177 -0.26 18.29 17.18
N LYS A 178 -0.61 19.09 16.16
CA LYS A 178 -1.70 18.83 15.22
C LYS A 178 -1.18 18.71 13.79
N GLY A 179 -1.95 18.09 12.90
CA GLY A 179 -1.59 18.06 11.48
C GLY A 179 -2.79 17.94 10.55
N HIS A 180 -2.54 18.25 9.28
CA HIS A 180 -3.48 18.02 8.19
C HIS A 180 -2.75 17.30 7.07
N TYR A 181 -3.27 16.17 6.58
CA TYR A 181 -2.62 15.46 5.48
C TYR A 181 -2.87 16.23 4.18
N LEU A 182 -1.95 17.12 3.83
CA LEU A 182 -2.02 17.94 2.62
C LEU A 182 -1.74 17.07 1.39
N ASN A 183 -2.69 16.97 0.46
CA ASN A 183 -2.59 16.06 -0.68
C ASN A 183 -1.65 16.62 -1.77
N ALA A 184 -0.47 16.02 -1.85
CA ALA A 184 0.56 16.35 -2.83
C ALA A 184 0.30 15.70 -4.21
N THR A 185 -0.66 14.79 -4.33
CA THR A 185 -0.95 14.08 -5.59
C THR A 185 -1.23 15.04 -6.74
N ALA A 186 -0.49 14.86 -7.84
CA ALA A 186 -0.55 15.69 -9.04
C ALA A 186 -0.36 14.83 -10.30
N ALA A 187 -0.53 15.45 -11.46
CA ALA A 187 -0.39 14.76 -12.75
C ALA A 187 1.06 14.40 -13.11
N THR A 188 2.04 15.08 -12.52
CA THR A 188 3.47 14.81 -12.72
C THR A 188 4.22 14.82 -11.39
N SER A 189 5.37 14.13 -11.36
CA SER A 189 6.23 14.08 -10.18
C SER A 189 6.77 15.46 -9.81
N GLU A 190 7.03 16.33 -10.78
CA GLU A 190 7.54 17.69 -10.55
C GLU A 190 6.52 18.54 -9.80
N GLU A 191 5.25 18.51 -10.22
CA GLU A 191 4.18 19.25 -9.52
C GLU A 191 3.87 18.62 -8.15
N MET A 192 4.00 17.30 -8.01
CA MET A 192 3.87 16.62 -6.73
C MET A 192 4.95 17.07 -5.74
N ILE A 193 6.23 17.05 -6.16
CA ILE A 193 7.35 17.51 -5.33
C ILE A 193 7.22 19.00 -5.02
N LYS A 194 6.78 19.84 -5.97
CA LYS A 194 6.52 21.26 -5.72
C LYS A 194 5.52 21.49 -4.59
N ARG A 195 4.50 20.65 -4.47
CA ARG A 195 3.53 20.71 -3.36
C ARG A 195 4.15 20.25 -2.04
N ALA A 196 4.94 19.18 -2.07
CA ALA A 196 5.65 18.68 -0.89
C ALA A 196 6.65 19.71 -0.34
N VAL A 197 7.40 20.38 -1.23
CA VAL A 197 8.30 21.50 -0.87
C VAL A 197 7.54 22.62 -0.20
N PHE A 198 6.41 23.05 -0.77
CA PHE A 198 5.61 24.11 -0.15
C PHE A 198 5.04 23.69 1.21
N ALA A 199 4.58 22.45 1.36
CA ALA A 199 4.13 21.93 2.66
C ALA A 199 5.27 21.95 3.70
N ARG A 200 6.48 21.56 3.32
CA ARG A 200 7.68 21.65 4.16
C ARG A 200 8.02 23.10 4.55
N GLU A 201 7.94 24.04 3.61
CA GLU A 201 8.16 25.48 3.88
C GLU A 201 7.13 26.06 4.87
N LEU A 202 5.90 25.53 4.88
CA LEU A 202 4.89 25.88 5.88
C LEU A 202 5.15 25.23 7.26
N GLY A 203 6.14 24.33 7.38
CA GLY A 203 6.49 23.63 8.61
C GLY A 203 5.47 22.59 9.09
N VAL A 204 4.51 22.21 8.22
CA VAL A 204 3.48 21.22 8.60
C VAL A 204 4.09 19.83 8.76
N PRO A 205 3.55 18.96 9.65
CA PRO A 205 4.22 17.71 9.97
C PRO A 205 4.02 16.59 8.95
N ILE A 206 3.00 16.68 8.08
CA ILE A 206 2.53 15.55 7.29
C ILE A 206 1.89 15.98 5.96
N ILE A 207 2.11 15.18 4.92
CA ILE A 207 1.43 15.26 3.62
C ILE A 207 0.76 13.92 3.30
N MET A 208 -0.06 13.89 2.24
CA MET A 208 -0.56 12.62 1.68
C MET A 208 -0.34 12.47 0.17
N HIS A 209 -0.33 11.21 -0.26
CA HIS A 209 -0.26 10.81 -1.66
C HIS A 209 -1.13 9.60 -1.98
N ASP A 210 -1.68 9.56 -3.20
CA ASP A 210 -2.47 8.45 -3.73
C ASP A 210 -1.55 7.52 -4.55
N TYR A 211 -0.82 6.62 -3.88
CA TYR A 211 0.32 5.92 -4.49
C TYR A 211 0.00 5.04 -5.71
N LEU A 212 -1.19 4.42 -5.78
CA LEU A 212 -1.55 3.58 -6.92
C LEU A 212 -1.89 4.40 -8.16
N THR A 213 -2.61 5.52 -7.98
CA THR A 213 -2.98 6.42 -9.08
C THR A 213 -1.83 7.35 -9.46
N GLY A 214 -0.96 7.70 -8.51
CA GLY A 214 0.28 8.43 -8.75
C GLY A 214 1.43 7.55 -9.26
N GLY A 215 1.38 6.24 -8.97
CA GLY A 215 2.37 5.25 -9.36
C GLY A 215 3.48 5.04 -8.34
N PHE A 216 4.00 3.81 -8.26
CA PHE A 216 5.06 3.41 -7.32
C PHE A 216 6.36 4.21 -7.47
N THR A 217 6.72 4.60 -8.70
CA THR A 217 7.92 5.43 -8.94
C THR A 217 7.78 6.81 -8.30
N ALA A 218 6.64 7.48 -8.49
CA ALA A 218 6.37 8.77 -7.87
C ALA A 218 6.31 8.64 -6.35
N ASN A 219 5.64 7.61 -5.84
CA ASN A 219 5.58 7.32 -4.41
C ASN A 219 6.96 7.16 -3.78
N THR A 220 7.83 6.35 -4.40
CA THR A 220 9.19 6.08 -3.91
C THR A 220 10.01 7.37 -3.87
N SER A 221 9.99 8.16 -4.94
CA SER A 221 10.65 9.47 -4.98
C SER A 221 10.14 10.42 -3.88
N LEU A 222 8.82 10.44 -3.66
CA LEU A 222 8.23 11.26 -2.59
C LEU A 222 8.64 10.76 -1.20
N ALA A 223 8.73 9.44 -0.98
CA ALA A 223 9.16 8.86 0.28
C ALA A 223 10.62 9.22 0.62
N PHE A 224 11.52 9.20 -0.37
CA PHE A 224 12.89 9.71 -0.22
C PHE A 224 12.89 11.19 0.16
N TYR A 225 12.14 12.03 -0.57
CA TYR A 225 12.02 13.45 -0.24
C TYR A 225 11.51 13.68 1.19
N CYS A 226 10.48 12.95 1.60
CA CYS A 226 9.88 13.04 2.94
C CYS A 226 10.90 12.71 4.03
N ARG A 227 11.66 11.63 3.86
CA ARG A 227 12.73 11.22 4.78
C ARG A 227 13.76 12.34 4.96
N ASP A 228 14.26 12.87 3.85
CA ASP A 228 15.32 13.89 3.84
C ASP A 228 14.85 15.25 4.40
N ASN A 229 13.54 15.49 4.42
CA ASN A 229 12.94 16.76 4.83
C ASN A 229 12.08 16.68 6.10
N GLY A 230 12.07 15.53 6.78
CA GLY A 230 11.36 15.34 8.05
C GLY A 230 9.83 15.33 7.96
N LEU A 231 9.26 15.24 6.77
CA LEU A 231 7.81 15.17 6.54
C LEU A 231 7.29 13.74 6.72
N LEU A 232 6.20 13.57 7.45
CA LEU A 232 5.45 12.31 7.46
C LEU A 232 4.68 12.13 6.14
N LEU A 233 4.55 10.89 5.68
CA LEU A 233 3.90 10.54 4.43
C LEU A 233 2.71 9.59 4.63
N HIS A 234 1.49 10.14 4.57
CA HIS A 234 0.27 9.34 4.57
C HIS A 234 -0.06 8.81 3.17
N ILE A 235 -0.32 7.51 3.06
CA ILE A 235 -0.69 6.89 1.78
C ILE A 235 -2.18 6.54 1.73
N HIS A 236 -2.87 7.09 0.74
CA HIS A 236 -4.22 6.66 0.41
C HIS A 236 -4.17 5.64 -0.74
N ARG A 237 -4.96 4.56 -0.61
CA ARG A 237 -4.98 3.43 -1.55
C ARG A 237 -6.01 3.59 -2.67
N ALA A 238 -6.18 4.80 -3.21
CA ALA A 238 -7.15 5.05 -4.30
C ALA A 238 -6.94 4.02 -5.43
N MET A 239 -8.01 3.54 -6.06
CA MET A 239 -8.00 2.49 -7.10
C MET A 239 -7.75 1.04 -6.63
N HIS A 240 -7.34 0.78 -5.38
CA HIS A 240 -6.97 -0.58 -4.95
C HIS A 240 -8.03 -1.66 -5.20
N ALA A 241 -9.31 -1.34 -4.97
CA ALA A 241 -10.43 -2.27 -5.12
C ALA A 241 -10.67 -2.76 -6.56
N VAL A 242 -10.10 -2.10 -7.56
CA VAL A 242 -10.05 -2.58 -8.96
C VAL A 242 -9.11 -3.79 -9.08
N ILE A 243 -8.09 -3.85 -8.23
CA ILE A 243 -6.99 -4.82 -8.27
C ILE A 243 -7.24 -5.97 -7.28
N ASP A 244 -7.72 -5.68 -6.06
CA ASP A 244 -7.63 -6.63 -4.93
C ASP A 244 -8.94 -7.28 -4.49
N ARG A 245 -10.09 -6.76 -4.94
CA ARG A 245 -11.39 -7.14 -4.38
C ARG A 245 -11.86 -8.54 -4.77
N GLN A 246 -11.62 -8.98 -6.01
CA GLN A 246 -12.18 -10.24 -6.50
C GLN A 246 -11.32 -11.43 -6.04
N LYS A 247 -11.94 -12.45 -5.44
CA LYS A 247 -11.21 -13.63 -4.92
C LYS A 247 -10.63 -14.54 -6.02
N ASN A 248 -11.12 -14.43 -7.26
CA ASN A 248 -10.68 -15.26 -8.38
C ASN A 248 -9.57 -14.64 -9.24
N HIS A 249 -9.48 -13.30 -9.33
CA HIS A 249 -8.56 -12.61 -10.23
C HIS A 249 -7.99 -11.33 -9.59
N GLY A 250 -6.73 -11.02 -9.90
CA GLY A 250 -6.08 -9.76 -9.49
C GLY A 250 -4.93 -9.96 -8.52
N MET A 251 -4.75 -9.07 -7.55
CA MET A 251 -3.66 -9.17 -6.58
C MET A 251 -4.18 -8.82 -5.20
N HIS A 252 -4.00 -9.71 -4.23
CA HIS A 252 -4.50 -9.48 -2.88
C HIS A 252 -3.81 -8.26 -2.23
N PHE A 253 -4.56 -7.51 -1.40
CA PHE A 253 -4.05 -6.29 -0.75
C PHE A 253 -2.77 -6.50 0.06
N ARG A 254 -2.58 -7.69 0.66
CA ARG A 254 -1.35 -8.04 1.40
C ARG A 254 -0.08 -7.89 0.55
N VAL A 255 -0.16 -8.15 -0.76
CA VAL A 255 0.96 -7.97 -1.69
C VAL A 255 1.20 -6.49 -1.94
N LEU A 256 0.12 -5.72 -2.13
CA LEU A 256 0.19 -4.26 -2.26
C LEU A 256 0.74 -3.59 -0.98
N ALA A 257 0.39 -4.11 0.20
CA ALA A 257 0.88 -3.65 1.49
C ALA A 257 2.40 -3.91 1.63
N LYS A 258 2.88 -5.10 1.26
CA LYS A 258 4.33 -5.39 1.18
C LYS A 258 5.05 -4.46 0.22
N ALA A 259 4.51 -4.29 -0.99
CA ALA A 259 5.07 -3.40 -2.00
C ALA A 259 5.13 -1.94 -1.51
N LEU A 260 4.10 -1.48 -0.81
CA LEU A 260 4.09 -0.14 -0.24
C LEU A 260 5.10 0.03 0.90
N ARG A 261 5.19 -0.93 1.83
CA ARG A 261 6.17 -0.87 2.94
C ARG A 261 7.58 -0.75 2.37
N MET A 262 7.92 -1.51 1.32
CA MET A 262 9.20 -1.39 0.62
C MET A 262 9.37 -0.06 -0.14
N SER A 263 8.34 0.38 -0.88
CA SER A 263 8.37 1.62 -1.67
C SER A 263 8.44 2.89 -0.80
N GLY A 264 7.91 2.82 0.42
CA GLY A 264 7.91 3.89 1.40
C GLY A 264 6.54 4.56 1.56
N GLY A 265 6.14 4.69 2.81
CA GLY A 265 4.93 5.38 3.27
C GLY A 265 4.80 5.17 4.77
N ASP A 266 4.58 6.23 5.54
CA ASP A 266 4.45 6.11 7.00
C ASP A 266 3.09 5.56 7.39
N HIS A 267 2.03 5.91 6.65
CA HIS A 267 0.69 5.37 6.85
C HIS A 267 0.17 4.66 5.61
N VAL A 268 -0.73 3.69 5.78
CA VAL A 268 -1.58 3.21 4.68
C VAL A 268 -2.97 2.83 5.16
N HIS A 269 -3.99 3.12 4.36
CA HIS A 269 -5.35 2.62 4.58
C HIS A 269 -5.36 1.08 4.55
N ALA A 270 -5.79 0.47 5.66
CA ALA A 270 -5.78 -0.99 5.86
C ALA A 270 -7.20 -1.58 5.94
N GLY A 271 -8.25 -0.76 5.87
CA GLY A 271 -9.63 -1.20 6.02
C GLY A 271 -10.11 -1.18 7.47
N THR A 272 -11.39 -1.42 7.68
CA THR A 272 -12.06 -1.22 8.97
C THR A 272 -12.71 -2.46 9.53
N VAL A 273 -12.92 -3.51 8.72
CA VAL A 273 -13.72 -4.72 9.01
C VAL A 273 -15.21 -4.41 9.23
N VAL A 274 -15.54 -3.46 10.11
CA VAL A 274 -16.91 -3.11 10.52
C VAL A 274 -17.47 -1.86 9.83
N GLY A 275 -16.67 -1.18 9.02
CA GLY A 275 -17.11 0.01 8.30
C GLY A 275 -17.83 -0.32 6.99
N LYS A 276 -17.98 0.68 6.14
CA LYS A 276 -18.76 0.57 4.88
C LYS A 276 -18.03 -0.14 3.74
N LEU A 277 -16.73 -0.41 3.90
CA LEU A 277 -15.87 -0.99 2.86
C LEU A 277 -15.59 -2.45 3.21
N GLU A 278 -15.35 -3.26 2.19
CA GLU A 278 -15.04 -4.69 2.34
C GLU A 278 -13.80 -4.90 3.23
N GLY A 279 -13.82 -5.97 4.02
CA GLY A 279 -12.71 -6.36 4.89
C GLY A 279 -13.07 -7.56 5.75
N GLU A 280 -12.55 -8.73 5.39
CA GLU A 280 -12.61 -9.93 6.23
C GLU A 280 -11.65 -9.76 7.43
N ARG A 281 -12.12 -10.07 8.65
CA ARG A 281 -11.37 -9.81 9.89
C ARG A 281 -9.98 -10.42 9.87
N GLU A 282 -9.87 -11.75 9.79
CA GLU A 282 -8.59 -12.45 9.90
C GLU A 282 -7.60 -12.06 8.79
N LEU A 283 -8.10 -11.86 7.56
CA LEU A 283 -7.25 -11.39 6.46
C LEU A 283 -6.75 -9.96 6.69
N THR A 284 -7.58 -9.12 7.29
CA THR A 284 -7.20 -7.75 7.68
C THR A 284 -6.12 -7.77 8.74
N LEU A 285 -6.26 -8.63 9.75
CA LEU A 285 -5.24 -8.78 10.79
C LEU A 285 -3.91 -9.23 10.18
N GLY A 286 -3.92 -10.21 9.28
CA GLY A 286 -2.70 -10.70 8.64
C GLY A 286 -1.88 -9.63 7.94
N PHE A 287 -2.51 -8.78 7.11
CA PHE A 287 -1.75 -7.72 6.45
C PHE A 287 -1.47 -6.50 7.34
N VAL A 288 -2.19 -6.32 8.45
CA VAL A 288 -1.84 -5.35 9.49
C VAL A 288 -0.54 -5.76 10.20
N ASP A 289 -0.40 -7.04 10.53
CA ASP A 289 0.84 -7.58 11.11
C ASP A 289 2.02 -7.40 10.12
N LEU A 290 1.80 -7.68 8.83
CA LEU A 290 2.81 -7.43 7.77
C LEU A 290 3.22 -5.96 7.63
N LEU A 291 2.36 -5.01 8.00
CA LEU A 291 2.68 -3.58 7.96
C LEU A 291 3.45 -3.14 9.20
N ARG A 292 3.16 -3.71 10.37
CA ARG A 292 3.67 -3.23 11.67
C ARG A 292 4.91 -3.96 12.15
N ASP A 293 4.90 -5.28 12.08
CA ASP A 293 5.86 -6.12 12.79
C ASP A 293 7.09 -6.41 11.93
N ASP A 294 8.21 -6.73 12.57
CA ASP A 294 9.46 -7.03 11.86
C ASP A 294 9.50 -8.47 11.34
N TYR A 295 8.89 -9.40 12.07
CA TYR A 295 8.86 -10.82 11.73
C TYR A 295 7.44 -11.36 11.82
N ILE A 296 6.94 -11.92 10.72
CA ILE A 296 5.58 -12.46 10.63
C ILE A 296 5.67 -13.93 10.22
N GLU A 297 5.23 -14.82 11.11
CA GLU A 297 5.17 -16.25 10.82
C GLU A 297 4.07 -16.60 9.81
N LYS A 298 4.30 -17.68 9.07
CA LYS A 298 3.28 -18.27 8.21
C LYS A 298 2.05 -18.67 9.01
N ASP A 299 0.93 -18.05 8.68
CA ASP A 299 -0.40 -18.38 9.21
C ASP A 299 -1.46 -18.33 8.10
N ARG A 300 -1.90 -19.50 7.66
CA ARG A 300 -2.92 -19.62 6.59
C ARG A 300 -4.29 -19.12 7.02
N SER A 301 -4.61 -19.12 8.32
CA SER A 301 -5.91 -18.62 8.82
C SER A 301 -6.05 -17.11 8.63
N ARG A 302 -4.92 -16.38 8.67
CA ARG A 302 -4.80 -14.95 8.36
C ARG A 302 -4.40 -14.66 6.91
N GLY A 303 -4.29 -15.70 6.08
CA GLY A 303 -3.88 -15.59 4.68
C GLY A 303 -2.41 -15.25 4.47
N ILE A 304 -1.53 -15.54 5.45
CA ILE A 304 -0.08 -15.43 5.33
C ILE A 304 0.46 -16.78 4.85
N PHE A 305 0.95 -16.83 3.60
CA PHE A 305 1.40 -18.08 2.99
C PHE A 305 2.87 -18.36 3.25
N PHE A 306 3.65 -17.32 3.49
CA PHE A 306 5.08 -17.38 3.75
C PHE A 306 5.43 -16.59 5.00
N THR A 307 6.36 -17.12 5.79
CA THR A 307 7.04 -16.34 6.82
C THR A 307 7.76 -15.16 6.15
N GLN A 308 7.63 -13.97 6.73
CA GLN A 308 8.24 -12.74 6.23
C GLN A 308 9.08 -12.09 7.32
N ASP A 309 10.37 -11.96 7.06
CA ASP A 309 11.30 -11.16 7.86
C ASP A 309 11.58 -9.85 7.11
N TRP A 310 11.36 -8.72 7.79
CA TRP A 310 11.59 -7.38 7.29
C TRP A 310 12.98 -6.84 7.59
N VAL A 311 13.76 -7.56 8.42
CA VAL A 311 15.16 -7.28 8.72
C VAL A 311 15.36 -5.85 9.19
N SER A 312 14.55 -5.43 10.17
CA SER A 312 14.52 -4.10 10.77
C SER A 312 14.05 -2.97 9.84
N MET A 313 13.36 -3.28 8.74
CA MET A 313 12.65 -2.24 7.98
C MET A 313 11.55 -1.65 8.86
N PRO A 314 11.46 -0.31 9.00
CA PRO A 314 10.44 0.31 9.86
C PRO A 314 9.01 -0.12 9.51
N GLY A 315 8.16 -0.20 10.53
CA GLY A 315 6.73 -0.47 10.35
C GLY A 315 5.96 0.72 9.79
N VAL A 316 4.85 0.44 9.13
CA VAL A 316 3.86 1.38 8.58
C VAL A 316 2.66 1.41 9.51
N ILE A 317 2.14 2.60 9.84
CA ILE A 317 0.89 2.75 10.59
C ILE A 317 -0.29 2.34 9.69
N PRO A 318 -1.03 1.28 10.03
CA PRO A 318 -2.27 0.96 9.33
C PRO A 318 -3.36 1.97 9.71
N VAL A 319 -4.16 2.41 8.74
CA VAL A 319 -5.23 3.40 8.92
C VAL A 319 -6.59 2.75 8.70
N ALA A 320 -7.42 2.74 9.75
CA ALA A 320 -8.83 2.35 9.68
C ALA A 320 -9.69 3.57 9.28
N SER A 321 -10.24 3.56 8.07
CA SER A 321 -11.10 4.65 7.59
C SER A 321 -12.26 4.15 6.74
N GLY A 322 -13.42 4.80 6.87
CA GLY A 322 -14.59 4.60 6.01
C GLY A 322 -15.82 4.06 6.72
N GLY A 323 -16.81 4.93 6.95
CA GLY A 323 -18.13 4.53 7.47
C GLY A 323 -18.12 4.05 8.93
N ILE A 324 -17.15 4.51 9.72
CA ILE A 324 -17.03 4.18 11.14
C ILE A 324 -17.56 5.34 11.99
N HIS A 325 -18.01 5.04 13.20
CA HIS A 325 -18.58 6.00 14.15
C HIS A 325 -18.33 5.50 15.58
N VAL A 326 -18.70 6.29 16.58
CA VAL A 326 -18.38 6.04 18.00
C VAL A 326 -18.77 4.64 18.50
N TRP A 327 -19.87 4.06 18.01
CA TRP A 327 -20.29 2.70 18.42
C TRP A 327 -19.38 1.57 17.92
N HIS A 328 -18.53 1.82 16.92
CA HIS A 328 -17.56 0.84 16.44
C HIS A 328 -16.28 0.82 17.28
N MET A 329 -16.14 1.71 18.28
CA MET A 329 -14.92 1.79 19.09
C MET A 329 -14.59 0.48 19.81
N ALA A 330 -15.61 -0.26 20.26
CA ALA A 330 -15.43 -1.57 20.90
C ALA A 330 -14.93 -2.67 19.94
N CYS A 331 -15.13 -2.49 18.63
CA CYS A 331 -14.68 -3.43 17.61
C CYS A 331 -13.21 -3.25 17.23
N PHE A 332 -12.65 -2.05 17.48
CA PHE A 332 -11.24 -1.80 17.31
C PHE A 332 -10.49 -2.36 18.52
N ASP A 333 -9.87 -3.52 18.30
CA ASP A 333 -8.99 -4.12 19.30
C ASP A 333 -7.91 -3.10 19.68
N ARG A 334 -7.78 -2.89 21.00
CA ARG A 334 -6.84 -1.94 21.58
C ARG A 334 -5.39 -2.24 21.17
N ASN A 335 -5.05 -3.45 20.76
CA ASN A 335 -3.69 -3.85 20.39
C ASN A 335 -3.39 -3.72 18.89
N LEU A 336 -4.42 -3.67 18.04
CA LEU A 336 -4.27 -3.71 16.57
C LEU A 336 -4.00 -2.35 15.92
N TRP A 337 -4.44 -1.27 16.57
CA TRP A 337 -4.29 0.11 16.08
C TRP A 337 -3.41 0.96 17.02
N ARG A 338 -2.60 0.29 17.86
CA ARG A 338 -1.58 0.89 18.72
C ARG A 338 -0.25 1.06 18.03
#